data_AF-X1HPB4-F1
#
_entry.id   AF-X1HPB4-F1
#
_cell.length_a   1.000
_cell.length_b   1.000
_cell.length_c   1.000
_cell.angle_alpha   90.00
_cell.angle_beta   90.00
_cell.angle_gamma   90.00
#
_symmetry.space_group_name_H-M   'P 1'
#
loop_
_entity.id
_entity.type
_entity.pdbx_description
1 polymer ?
#
loop_
_entity_poly.entity_id
_entity_poly.type
_entity_poly.pdbx_seq_one_letter_code
_entity_poly.pdbx_strand_id
1 'polypeptide(L)'
;HDLDFLYLIRNDVLNTLKFDLKGLKVAVHYGCHYLNLSRDKKTTRSYLGSKTKLEELITLFGGIPVDYQEKESCCGWGASQLLINPREAHKITYNKLKSAENVGADFLLMPCPTCLYTLSKPEYRQNIEKWFGEKLEIPTIHLNELISILRGCEEERCISLTRKTPRLEEIFEIITEDK
;
A
#
# COMPACT_ATOMS: atom_id res chain seq x y z
N HIS A 1 -15.45 4.61 -1.51
CA HIS A 1 -14.03 4.90 -1.19
C HIS A 1 -13.37 5.55 -2.41
N ASP A 2 -12.23 6.22 -2.28
CA ASP A 2 -11.47 6.73 -3.44
C ASP A 2 -11.02 5.57 -4.36
N LEU A 3 -10.56 4.45 -3.79
CA LEU A 3 -10.33 3.18 -4.49
C LEU A 3 -11.51 2.74 -5.36
N ASP A 4 -12.76 2.82 -4.87
CA ASP A 4 -13.92 2.42 -5.66
C ASP A 4 -14.15 3.35 -6.85
N PHE A 5 -13.94 4.65 -6.66
CA PHE A 5 -14.05 5.65 -7.72
C PHE A 5 -12.94 5.46 -8.77
N LEU A 6 -11.68 5.38 -8.35
CA LEU A 6 -10.55 5.13 -9.23
C LEU A 6 -10.68 3.81 -10.00
N TYR A 7 -11.23 2.77 -9.36
CA TYR A 7 -11.52 1.51 -10.01
C TYR A 7 -12.70 1.60 -11.00
N LEU A 8 -13.74 2.42 -10.72
CA LEU A 8 -14.81 2.73 -11.70
C LEU A 8 -14.27 3.40 -12.97
N ILE A 9 -13.38 4.40 -12.82
CA ILE A 9 -12.78 5.15 -13.94
C ILE A 9 -11.42 4.59 -14.39
N ARG A 10 -11.10 3.32 -14.08
CA ARG A 10 -9.75 2.76 -14.24
C ARG A 10 -9.20 2.82 -15.68
N ASN A 11 -10.06 2.75 -16.68
CA ASN A 11 -9.66 2.88 -18.08
C ASN A 11 -9.23 4.31 -18.41
N ASP A 12 -9.96 5.31 -17.89
CA ASP A 12 -9.60 6.73 -18.04
C ASP A 12 -8.30 7.04 -17.28
N VAL A 13 -8.13 6.48 -16.08
CA VAL A 13 -6.87 6.57 -15.31
C VAL A 13 -5.71 5.99 -16.12
N LEU A 14 -5.85 4.77 -16.64
CA LEU A 14 -4.83 4.08 -17.44
C LEU A 14 -4.40 4.91 -18.67
N ASN A 15 -5.35 5.51 -19.37
CA ASN A 15 -5.10 6.40 -20.51
C ASN A 15 -4.34 7.69 -20.16
N THR A 16 -4.16 8.01 -18.88
CA THR A 16 -3.39 9.17 -18.42
C THR A 16 -2.01 8.86 -17.86
N LEU A 17 -1.66 7.57 -17.72
CA LEU A 17 -0.36 7.17 -17.20
C LEU A 17 0.72 7.36 -18.27
N LYS A 18 1.91 7.80 -17.86
CA LYS A 18 3.11 7.88 -18.71
C LYS A 18 3.99 6.66 -18.55
N PHE A 19 4.01 6.11 -17.34
CA PHE A 19 4.83 5.00 -16.92
C PHE A 19 3.97 3.82 -16.47
N ASP A 20 4.58 2.65 -16.40
CA ASP A 20 3.99 1.41 -15.87
C ASP A 20 4.87 0.86 -14.74
N LEU A 21 4.39 -0.17 -14.04
CA LEU A 21 5.06 -0.80 -12.91
C LEU A 21 6.23 -1.73 -13.31
N LYS A 22 6.57 -1.88 -14.60
CA LYS A 22 7.66 -2.74 -15.11
C LYS A 22 7.75 -4.16 -14.48
N GLY A 23 6.62 -4.75 -14.10
CA GLY A 23 6.57 -6.08 -13.47
C GLY A 23 6.92 -6.13 -11.98
N LEU A 24 7.04 -4.98 -11.29
CA LEU A 24 7.24 -4.91 -9.84
C LEU A 24 6.18 -5.72 -9.07
N LYS A 25 6.62 -6.44 -8.04
CA LYS A 25 5.80 -7.28 -7.17
C LYS A 25 5.20 -6.43 -6.06
N VAL A 26 3.88 -6.37 -5.99
CA VAL A 26 3.16 -5.46 -5.09
C VAL A 26 2.29 -6.23 -4.12
N ALA A 27 2.59 -6.13 -2.83
CA ALA A 27 1.70 -6.60 -1.77
C ALA A 27 0.60 -5.56 -1.54
N VAL A 28 -0.62 -6.00 -1.20
CA VAL A 28 -1.76 -5.10 -0.94
C VAL A 28 -2.13 -5.02 0.53
N HIS A 29 -2.51 -3.84 1.00
CA HIS A 29 -3.19 -3.65 2.27
C HIS A 29 -4.44 -2.76 2.11
N TYR A 30 -5.59 -3.41 2.05
CA TYR A 30 -6.89 -2.75 1.92
C TYR A 30 -7.29 -1.87 3.11
N GLY A 31 -6.79 -2.17 4.32
CA GLY A 31 -7.28 -1.58 5.56
C GLY A 31 -8.58 -2.24 6.07
N CYS A 32 -8.70 -2.38 7.39
CA CYS A 32 -9.79 -3.13 8.02
C CYS A 32 -11.18 -2.49 7.80
N HIS A 33 -11.27 -1.16 7.69
CA HIS A 33 -12.55 -0.47 7.43
C HIS A 33 -13.07 -0.68 6.00
N TYR A 34 -12.19 -1.01 5.04
CA TYR A 34 -12.57 -1.37 3.69
C TYR A 34 -12.99 -2.85 3.61
N LEU A 35 -12.20 -3.75 4.20
CA LEU A 35 -12.50 -5.19 4.19
C LEU A 35 -13.76 -5.56 4.98
N ASN A 36 -14.13 -4.78 6.01
CA ASN A 36 -15.29 -5.03 6.86
C ASN A 36 -16.58 -4.35 6.36
N LEU A 37 -16.71 -4.11 5.04
CA LEU A 37 -17.95 -3.64 4.40
C LEU A 37 -19.05 -4.71 4.32
N SER A 38 -19.11 -5.63 5.30
CA SER A 38 -20.21 -6.60 5.49
C SER A 38 -21.57 -5.93 5.78
N ARG A 39 -21.57 -4.62 6.05
CA ARG A 39 -22.75 -3.73 6.05
C ARG A 39 -23.45 -3.66 4.69
N ASP A 40 -22.81 -4.09 3.60
CA ASP A 40 -23.33 -3.93 2.25
C ASP A 40 -23.99 -5.21 1.65
N LYS A 41 -25.30 -5.43 1.92
CA LYS A 41 -26.12 -6.53 1.35
C LYS A 41 -27.34 -6.06 0.52
N LYS A 42 -27.33 -6.28 -0.82
CA LYS A 42 -28.33 -5.95 -1.89
C LYS A 42 -28.55 -4.45 -2.18
N THR A 43 -28.61 -3.88 -3.40
CA THR A 43 -28.20 -4.29 -4.76
C THR A 43 -26.91 -3.52 -5.16
N THR A 44 -26.54 -3.39 -6.45
CA THR A 44 -25.26 -2.81 -7.01
C THR A 44 -23.93 -3.29 -6.37
N ARG A 45 -24.00 -4.25 -5.45
CA ARG A 45 -22.98 -4.55 -4.43
C ARG A 45 -21.94 -5.60 -4.80
N SER A 46 -22.08 -6.37 -5.89
CA SER A 46 -21.03 -7.34 -6.28
C SER A 46 -19.74 -6.64 -6.72
N TYR A 47 -19.87 -5.61 -7.55
CA TYR A 47 -18.75 -4.79 -8.01
C TYR A 47 -18.05 -4.06 -6.85
N LEU A 48 -18.82 -3.45 -5.95
CA LEU A 48 -18.27 -2.78 -4.77
C LEU A 48 -17.75 -3.76 -3.71
N GLY A 49 -18.26 -4.99 -3.65
CA GLY A 49 -17.80 -6.05 -2.76
C GLY A 49 -16.55 -6.80 -3.22
N SER A 50 -16.02 -6.54 -4.42
CA SER A 50 -14.76 -7.15 -4.86
C SER A 50 -13.60 -6.70 -3.96
N LYS A 51 -12.97 -7.70 -3.32
CA LYS A 51 -11.73 -7.57 -2.53
C LYS A 51 -10.45 -7.75 -3.39
N THR A 52 -10.55 -7.64 -4.72
CA THR A 52 -9.41 -7.80 -5.65
C THR A 52 -9.08 -6.52 -6.44
N LYS A 53 -9.78 -5.40 -6.19
CA LYS A 53 -9.60 -4.14 -6.94
C LYS A 53 -8.17 -3.58 -6.91
N LEU A 54 -7.44 -3.71 -5.80
CA LEU A 54 -6.04 -3.27 -5.73
C LEU A 54 -5.16 -4.17 -6.60
N GLU A 55 -5.31 -5.50 -6.52
CA GLU A 55 -4.58 -6.45 -7.35
C GLU A 55 -4.89 -6.29 -8.84
N GLU A 56 -6.14 -6.01 -9.19
CA GLU A 56 -6.56 -5.70 -10.55
C GLU A 56 -5.97 -4.38 -11.05
N LEU A 57 -5.92 -3.33 -10.21
CA LEU A 57 -5.24 -2.07 -10.56
C LEU A 57 -3.73 -2.27 -10.73
N ILE A 58 -3.08 -3.03 -9.85
CA ILE A 58 -1.66 -3.40 -9.98
C ILE A 58 -1.42 -4.09 -11.33
N THR A 59 -2.26 -5.08 -11.67
CA THR A 59 -2.15 -5.82 -12.94
C THR A 59 -2.36 -4.91 -14.15
N LEU A 60 -3.37 -4.01 -14.09
CA LEU A 60 -3.64 -3.02 -15.15
C LEU A 60 -2.52 -1.99 -15.30
N PHE A 61 -1.81 -1.65 -14.22
CA PHE A 61 -0.65 -0.77 -14.22
C PHE A 61 0.66 -1.50 -14.57
N GLY A 62 0.61 -2.78 -14.97
CA GLY A 62 1.79 -3.54 -15.42
C GLY A 62 2.62 -4.17 -14.30
N GLY A 63 2.09 -4.29 -13.09
CA GLY A 63 2.74 -4.92 -11.94
C GLY A 63 2.21 -6.33 -11.65
N ILE A 64 2.84 -7.02 -10.70
CA ILE A 64 2.50 -8.37 -10.28
C ILE A 64 1.94 -8.33 -8.84
N PRO A 65 0.63 -8.52 -8.61
CA PRO A 65 0.11 -8.58 -7.26
C PRO A 65 0.58 -9.87 -6.57
N VAL A 66 1.11 -9.75 -5.34
CA VAL A 66 1.55 -10.91 -4.55
C VAL A 66 0.67 -11.14 -3.33
N ASP A 67 0.46 -12.42 -2.99
CA ASP A 67 -0.30 -12.86 -1.82
C ASP A 67 0.64 -13.15 -0.64
N TYR A 68 0.19 -12.84 0.58
CA TYR A 68 1.00 -12.94 1.80
C TYR A 68 0.12 -13.12 3.04
N GLN A 69 0.66 -13.78 4.07
CA GLN A 69 -0.10 -14.27 5.23
C GLN A 69 -0.95 -13.19 5.93
N GLU A 70 -0.39 -12.01 6.21
CA GLU A 70 -1.06 -10.93 6.94
C GLU A 70 -1.92 -10.02 6.05
N LYS A 71 -2.23 -10.39 4.81
CA LYS A 71 -2.97 -9.54 3.84
C LYS A 71 -4.23 -8.91 4.40
N GLU A 72 -5.13 -9.72 4.95
CA GLU A 72 -6.38 -9.25 5.56
C GLU A 72 -6.22 -8.67 6.99
N SER A 73 -5.04 -8.78 7.60
CA SER A 73 -4.77 -8.26 8.94
C SER A 73 -4.74 -6.73 9.00
N CYS A 74 -5.02 -6.18 10.18
CA CYS A 74 -4.92 -4.75 10.46
C CYS A 74 -3.47 -4.22 10.32
N CYS A 75 -3.30 -2.90 10.21
CA CYS A 75 -1.99 -2.23 10.25
C CYS A 75 -1.41 -2.06 11.67
N GLY A 76 -2.23 -2.20 12.72
CA GLY A 76 -1.88 -1.98 14.12
C GLY A 76 -2.56 -0.76 14.78
N TRP A 77 -3.02 0.23 14.00
CA TRP A 77 -3.63 1.46 14.56
C TRP A 77 -5.03 1.30 15.14
N GLY A 78 -5.81 0.33 14.63
CA GLY A 78 -7.26 0.23 14.85
C GLY A 78 -7.68 0.37 16.33
N ALA A 79 -8.79 1.08 16.58
CA ALA A 79 -9.27 1.38 17.94
C ALA A 79 -8.20 1.98 18.89
N SER A 80 -7.34 2.85 18.35
CA SER A 80 -6.26 3.53 19.06
C SER A 80 -5.27 2.61 19.78
N GLN A 81 -5.12 1.35 19.33
CA GLN A 81 -4.24 0.38 19.99
C GLN A 81 -2.76 0.81 19.99
N LEU A 82 -2.32 1.64 19.03
CA LEU A 82 -0.98 2.22 19.06
C LEU A 82 -0.73 3.20 20.22
N LEU A 83 -1.78 3.76 20.82
CA LEU A 83 -1.69 4.62 22.01
C LEU A 83 -1.85 3.81 23.31
N ILE A 84 -2.68 2.76 23.29
CA ILE A 84 -3.06 1.98 24.47
C ILE A 84 -2.08 0.83 24.72
N ASN A 85 -1.74 0.08 23.67
CA ASN A 85 -0.93 -1.14 23.72
C ASN A 85 0.16 -1.11 22.62
N PRO A 86 1.08 -0.12 22.65
CA PRO A 86 1.99 0.16 21.54
C PRO A 86 2.83 -1.05 21.11
N ARG A 87 3.30 -1.88 22.04
CA ARG A 87 4.11 -3.07 21.71
C ARG A 87 3.36 -4.11 20.90
N GLU A 88 2.14 -4.46 21.30
CA GLU A 88 1.31 -5.43 20.56
C GLU A 88 0.78 -4.85 19.25
N ALA A 89 0.45 -3.55 19.23
CA ALA A 89 0.10 -2.86 18.00
C ALA A 89 1.25 -2.86 16.98
N HIS A 90 2.48 -2.56 17.42
CA HIS A 90 3.69 -2.65 16.59
C HIS A 90 4.05 -4.08 16.19
N LYS A 91 3.70 -5.10 16.98
CA LYS A 91 3.85 -6.51 16.60
C LYS A 91 2.98 -6.89 15.40
N ILE A 92 1.75 -6.36 15.33
CA ILE A 92 0.85 -6.51 14.17
C ILE A 92 1.47 -5.82 12.94
N THR A 93 2.00 -4.61 13.10
CA THR A 93 2.71 -3.88 12.05
C THR A 93 3.95 -4.65 11.56
N TYR A 94 4.77 -5.17 12.47
CA TYR A 94 5.94 -5.99 12.19
C TYR A 94 5.58 -7.23 11.37
N ASN A 95 4.64 -8.07 11.85
CA ASN A 95 4.24 -9.28 11.14
C ASN A 95 3.79 -8.98 9.71
N LYS A 96 2.98 -7.93 9.50
CA LYS A 96 2.49 -7.52 8.17
C LYS A 96 3.62 -7.12 7.22
N LEU A 97 4.57 -6.33 7.70
CA LEU A 97 5.71 -5.88 6.89
C LEU A 97 6.64 -7.07 6.58
N LYS A 98 6.93 -7.90 7.59
CA LYS A 98 7.82 -9.06 7.48
C LYS A 98 7.31 -10.10 6.49
N SER A 99 6.02 -10.44 6.52
CA SER A 99 5.49 -11.44 5.58
C SER A 99 5.34 -10.93 4.16
N ALA A 100 5.09 -9.63 3.95
CA ALA A 100 5.16 -9.01 2.62
C ALA A 100 6.59 -9.02 2.06
N GLU A 101 7.60 -8.71 2.89
CA GLU A 101 9.01 -8.79 2.52
C GLU A 101 9.48 -10.24 2.26
N ASN A 102 9.02 -11.21 3.05
CA ASN A 102 9.33 -12.63 2.88
C ASN A 102 8.82 -13.23 1.55
N VAL A 103 7.75 -12.70 0.96
CA VAL A 103 7.29 -13.12 -0.39
C VAL A 103 7.97 -12.35 -1.53
N GLY A 104 8.93 -11.48 -1.20
CA GLY A 104 9.66 -10.66 -2.16
C GLY A 104 8.77 -9.61 -2.83
N ALA A 105 7.88 -8.96 -2.06
CA ALA A 105 7.19 -7.76 -2.52
C ALA A 105 8.15 -6.57 -2.54
N ASP A 106 8.21 -5.86 -3.66
CA ASP A 106 9.02 -4.65 -3.82
C ASP A 106 8.43 -3.49 -3.00
N PHE A 107 7.08 -3.41 -2.88
CA PHE A 107 6.42 -2.50 -1.94
C PHE A 107 5.02 -2.97 -1.51
N LEU A 108 4.51 -2.32 -0.45
CA LEU A 108 3.15 -2.51 0.07
C LEU A 108 2.23 -1.33 -0.32
N LEU A 109 1.21 -1.59 -1.14
CA LEU A 109 0.24 -0.62 -1.64
C LEU A 109 -1.02 -0.55 -0.77
N MET A 110 -1.53 0.66 -0.49
CA MET A 110 -2.76 0.84 0.30
C MET A 110 -3.57 2.10 -0.05
N PRO A 111 -4.91 2.11 0.13
CA PRO A 111 -5.76 3.26 -0.12
C PRO A 111 -6.10 4.06 1.16
N CYS A 112 -5.49 3.75 2.31
CA CYS A 112 -5.83 4.34 3.60
C CYS A 112 -4.68 5.17 4.18
N PRO A 113 -4.80 6.50 4.30
CA PRO A 113 -3.74 7.37 4.84
C PRO A 113 -3.32 7.04 6.28
N THR A 114 -4.25 6.59 7.14
CA THR A 114 -3.92 6.16 8.51
C THR A 114 -3.10 4.87 8.53
N CYS A 115 -3.37 3.95 7.59
CA CYS A 115 -2.56 2.74 7.45
C CYS A 115 -1.18 3.07 6.90
N LEU A 116 -1.10 4.00 5.93
CA LEU A 116 0.16 4.52 5.38
C LEU A 116 1.03 5.09 6.50
N TYR A 117 0.51 6.07 7.26
CA TYR A 117 1.18 6.66 8.42
C TYR A 117 1.70 5.59 9.39
N THR A 118 0.84 4.63 9.74
CA THR A 118 1.17 3.56 10.69
C THR A 118 2.29 2.65 10.19
N LEU A 119 2.25 2.27 8.91
CA LEU A 119 3.20 1.33 8.30
C LEU A 119 4.48 2.03 7.83
N SER A 120 4.48 3.36 7.64
CA SER A 120 5.62 4.11 7.08
C SER A 120 6.36 5.00 8.07
N LYS A 121 5.80 5.32 9.24
CA LYS A 121 6.38 6.32 10.14
C LYS A 121 7.77 5.88 10.66
N PRO A 122 8.84 6.69 10.52
CA PRO A 122 10.20 6.29 10.90
C PRO A 122 10.32 5.86 12.36
N GLU A 123 9.72 6.59 13.31
CA GLU A 123 9.78 6.27 14.74
C GLU A 123 9.07 4.95 15.06
N TYR A 124 8.07 4.58 14.26
CA TYR A 124 7.36 3.30 14.37
C TYR A 124 8.20 2.14 13.81
N ARG A 125 8.90 2.35 12.69
CA ARG A 125 9.88 1.39 12.15
C ARG A 125 11.05 1.17 13.11
N GLN A 126 11.57 2.23 13.74
CA GLN A 126 12.63 2.17 14.75
C GLN A 126 12.18 1.41 16.02
N ASN A 127 10.95 1.62 16.50
CA ASN A 127 10.40 0.85 17.63
C ASN A 127 10.26 -0.64 17.29
N ILE A 128 9.83 -0.96 16.06
CA ILE A 128 9.73 -2.33 15.55
C ILE A 128 11.11 -3.00 15.54
N GLU A 129 12.11 -2.37 14.93
CA GLU A 129 13.50 -2.85 14.89
C GLU A 129 14.03 -3.09 16.31
N LYS A 130 13.84 -2.13 17.23
CA LYS A 130 14.28 -2.23 18.63
C LYS A 130 13.60 -3.35 19.42
N TRP A 131 12.35 -3.68 19.15
CA TRP A 131 11.58 -4.67 19.94
C TRP A 131 11.55 -6.07 19.37
N PHE A 132 11.75 -6.22 18.05
CA PHE A 132 11.68 -7.49 17.35
C PHE A 132 13.03 -7.91 16.71
N GLY A 133 14.04 -7.03 16.74
CA GLY A 133 15.43 -7.36 16.38
C GLY A 133 15.71 -7.37 14.88
N GLU A 134 14.79 -6.87 14.05
CA GLU A 134 14.88 -6.90 12.60
C GLU A 134 14.45 -5.57 11.97
N LYS A 135 15.30 -5.02 11.10
CA LYS A 135 15.02 -3.83 10.31
C LYS A 135 14.26 -4.25 9.04
N LEU A 136 13.00 -3.84 8.92
CA LEU A 136 12.16 -4.11 7.75
C LEU A 136 12.20 -2.93 6.79
N GLU A 137 12.68 -3.16 5.57
CA GLU A 137 12.96 -2.10 4.61
C GLU A 137 11.95 -2.03 3.45
N ILE A 138 10.91 -2.88 3.45
CA ILE A 138 9.84 -2.80 2.47
C ILE A 138 9.13 -1.41 2.48
N PRO A 139 9.14 -0.67 1.35
CA PRO A 139 8.43 0.61 1.21
C PRO A 139 6.91 0.47 1.26
N THR A 140 6.24 1.59 1.52
CA THR A 140 4.78 1.66 1.69
C THR A 140 4.23 2.85 0.93
N ILE A 141 3.40 2.58 -0.08
CA ILE A 141 2.94 3.56 -1.06
C ILE A 141 1.41 3.67 -0.98
N HIS A 142 0.89 4.89 -1.03
CA HIS A 142 -0.55 5.14 -1.13
C HIS A 142 -1.03 4.98 -2.58
N LEU A 143 -2.27 4.54 -2.80
CA LEU A 143 -2.84 4.42 -4.15
C LEU A 143 -2.70 5.71 -4.98
N ASN A 144 -3.00 6.85 -4.36
CA ASN A 144 -2.91 8.16 -5.02
C ASN A 144 -1.45 8.62 -5.24
N GLU A 145 -0.48 8.11 -4.46
CA GLU A 145 0.95 8.33 -4.69
C GLU A 145 1.43 7.54 -5.89
N LEU A 146 1.10 6.24 -5.94
CA LEU A 146 1.44 5.38 -7.06
C LEU A 146 0.90 5.95 -8.38
N ILE A 147 -0.37 6.37 -8.41
CA ILE A 147 -0.97 7.00 -9.59
C ILE A 147 -0.24 8.31 -9.97
N SER A 148 0.28 9.06 -8.99
CA SER A 148 1.03 10.28 -9.26
C SER A 148 2.43 9.99 -9.84
N ILE A 149 3.13 8.97 -9.33
CA ILE A 149 4.41 8.48 -9.87
C ILE A 149 4.20 8.00 -11.32
N LEU A 150 3.21 7.14 -11.56
CA LEU A 150 2.89 6.60 -12.89
C LEU A 150 2.48 7.67 -13.91
N ARG A 151 2.02 8.85 -13.46
CA ARG A 151 1.74 10.03 -14.31
C ARG A 151 2.97 10.94 -14.55
N GLY A 152 4.12 10.59 -13.97
CA GLY A 152 5.33 11.40 -14.00
C GLY A 152 5.19 12.71 -13.21
N CYS A 153 4.64 12.64 -12.00
CA CYS A 153 4.89 13.66 -10.98
C CYS A 153 6.36 13.59 -10.57
N GLU A 154 7.09 14.71 -10.63
CA GLU A 154 8.39 14.80 -9.96
C GLU A 154 8.20 14.57 -8.46
N GLU A 155 9.05 13.71 -7.88
CA GLU A 155 8.99 13.27 -6.48
C GLU A 155 8.76 14.43 -5.50
N GLU A 156 9.52 15.51 -5.69
CA GLU A 156 9.55 16.72 -4.86
C GLU A 156 8.25 17.55 -4.93
N ARG A 157 7.48 17.44 -6.02
CA ARG A 157 6.19 18.15 -6.17
C ARG A 157 5.03 17.37 -5.58
N CYS A 158 5.22 16.07 -5.34
CA CYS A 158 4.21 15.20 -4.76
C CYS A 158 4.33 15.20 -3.22
N ILE A 159 3.68 16.18 -2.57
CA ILE A 159 3.79 16.52 -1.13
C ILE A 159 3.75 15.32 -0.16
N SER A 160 3.05 14.22 -0.49
CA SER A 160 2.97 13.03 0.35
C SER A 160 4.18 12.06 0.23
N LEU A 161 4.99 12.19 -0.83
CA LEU A 161 6.24 11.47 -1.07
C LEU A 161 7.44 12.03 -0.29
N THR A 162 7.26 12.97 0.63
CA THR A 162 8.30 13.48 1.55
C THR A 162 8.99 12.41 2.42
N ARG A 163 8.55 11.15 2.34
CA ARG A 163 9.11 9.98 3.01
C ARG A 163 10.23 9.35 2.17
N LYS A 164 11.38 10.03 2.08
CA LYS A 164 12.56 9.51 1.38
C LYS A 164 13.15 8.29 2.09
N THR A 165 13.28 7.20 1.35
CA THR A 165 14.04 6.00 1.72
C THR A 165 14.70 5.43 0.47
N PRO A 166 15.92 4.87 0.52
CA PRO A 166 16.63 4.41 -0.69
C PRO A 166 15.80 3.49 -1.59
N ARG A 167 15.12 2.48 -1.01
CA ARG A 167 14.22 1.59 -1.76
C ARG A 167 12.99 2.26 -2.41
N LEU A 168 12.54 3.41 -1.91
CA LEU A 168 11.46 4.16 -2.57
C LEU A 168 12.00 5.00 -3.73
N GLU A 169 13.21 5.52 -3.60
CA GLU A 169 13.94 6.21 -4.66
C GLU A 169 14.28 5.19 -5.79
N GLU A 170 14.78 4.00 -5.46
CA GLU A 170 14.98 2.88 -6.40
C GLU A 170 13.68 2.52 -7.16
N ILE A 171 12.54 2.41 -6.47
CA ILE A 171 11.24 2.13 -7.13
C ILE A 171 10.81 3.29 -8.04
N PHE A 172 11.04 4.54 -7.63
CA PHE A 172 10.74 5.70 -8.45
C PHE A 172 11.60 5.71 -9.72
N GLU A 173 12.91 5.46 -9.59
CA GLU A 173 13.84 5.32 -10.72
C GLU A 173 13.43 4.18 -11.65
N ILE A 174 13.12 2.98 -11.13
CA ILE A 174 12.63 1.86 -11.93
C ILE A 174 11.38 2.25 -12.72
N ILE A 175 10.38 2.87 -12.09
CA ILE A 175 9.14 3.26 -12.78
C ILE A 175 9.40 4.35 -13.84
N THR A 176 10.26 5.33 -13.55
CA THR A 176 10.44 6.54 -14.38
C THR A 176 11.59 6.48 -15.38
N GLU A 177 12.46 5.48 -15.33
CA GLU A 177 13.49 5.21 -16.34
C GLU A 177 12.83 5.04 -17.73
N ASP A 178 13.31 5.81 -18.71
CA ASP A 178 12.82 5.82 -20.09
C ASP A 178 12.94 4.44 -20.78
N LYS A 179 12.11 4.21 -21.80
CA LYS A 179 12.10 2.98 -22.64
C LYS A 179 12.99 3.10 -23.87
#